data_AF-A0AAU5XRU4-F1
#
_entry.id   AF-A0AAU5XRU4-F1
#
_cell.length_a   1.000
_cell.length_b   1.000
_cell.length_c   1.000
_cell.angle_alpha   90.00
_cell.angle_beta   90.00
_cell.angle_gamma   90.00
#
_symmetry.space_group_name_H-M   'P 1'
#
loop_
_entity.id
_entity.type
_entity.pdbx_description
1 polymer ?
#
loop_
_entity_poly.entity_id
_entity_poly.type
_entity_poly.pdbx_seq_one_letter_code
_entity_poly.pdbx_strand_id
1 'polypeptide(L)'
;MPDADQRAGVLSKRALVTASHAVERAALADGTGADTVVFALFQRLPYFEREREMYARIARKAAVTVVGMVDSRRPDLPHGVTPVLLRPDEPMAREWSVAVLSPTFGASVVAQDLAEVDPQASSVERARLFRGRWGLRRDEAYAEVVRLRDAMGERLPPAVRRKVGEVLASVQAPAAVDVESRAEAALRHVASRLDEARASVPAVPGPAIDPDTGLDTLAGLTRWLGDATDTVPLGLVLVAVDDPAAVERRHGTRVRLHTEQNIADLLRGGLRPLDRAVRLGPGEFLVVQPAVPGAELTSRSRHLERRLAALHATYPFVDLHPRTTTLLTRQRPLPLQKLRAQLREVPAVAWWPPSQGSLPIPPEPQRLVLRSGAGAWFR
;
A
#
# COMPACT_ATOMS: atom_id res chain seq x y z
N MET A 1 -7.53 19.32 -28.23
CA MET A 1 -7.40 18.66 -26.91
C MET A 1 -6.38 19.32 -25.96
N PRO A 2 -6.48 20.63 -25.60
CA PRO A 2 -5.66 21.19 -24.51
C PRO A 2 -6.34 21.19 -23.12
N ASP A 3 -7.65 20.92 -23.06
CA ASP A 3 -8.48 21.16 -21.86
C ASP A 3 -8.72 19.90 -21.00
N ALA A 4 -8.29 18.72 -21.48
CA ALA A 4 -8.47 17.46 -20.77
C ALA A 4 -7.50 17.29 -19.59
N ASP A 5 -6.30 17.87 -19.67
CA ASP A 5 -5.26 17.78 -18.62
C ASP A 5 -5.52 18.74 -17.46
N GLN A 6 -6.16 19.90 -17.70
CA GLN A 6 -6.49 20.85 -16.64
C GLN A 6 -7.57 20.34 -15.67
N ARG A 7 -8.32 19.31 -16.04
CA ARG A 7 -9.41 18.73 -15.23
C ARG A 7 -8.99 17.47 -14.47
N ALA A 8 -7.79 16.95 -14.73
CA ALA A 8 -7.23 15.83 -13.99
C ALA A 8 -6.66 16.36 -12.66
N GLY A 9 -7.27 15.98 -11.55
CA GLY A 9 -6.86 16.37 -10.20
C GLY A 9 -6.28 15.21 -9.42
N VAL A 10 -5.61 15.53 -8.31
CA VAL A 10 -5.31 14.55 -7.27
C VAL A 10 -6.57 14.34 -6.43
N LEU A 11 -7.05 13.10 -6.38
CA LEU A 11 -8.27 12.68 -5.70
C LEU A 11 -7.91 11.68 -4.60
N SER A 12 -8.58 11.80 -3.46
CA SER A 12 -8.52 10.76 -2.43
C SER A 12 -9.33 9.54 -2.85
N LYS A 13 -9.01 8.36 -2.29
CA LYS A 13 -9.85 7.15 -2.48
C LYS A 13 -11.32 7.42 -2.14
N ARG A 14 -11.59 8.21 -1.10
CA ARG A 14 -12.96 8.52 -0.65
C ARG A 14 -13.74 9.32 -1.68
N ALA A 15 -13.10 10.33 -2.28
CA ALA A 15 -13.69 11.11 -3.36
C ALA A 15 -14.01 10.21 -4.56
N LEU A 16 -13.10 9.30 -4.94
CA LEU A 16 -13.33 8.35 -6.02
C LEU A 16 -14.46 7.37 -5.76
N VAL A 17 -14.54 6.79 -4.56
CA VAL A 17 -15.66 5.90 -4.19
C VAL A 17 -16.98 6.66 -4.26
N THR A 18 -17.02 7.89 -3.75
CA THR A 18 -18.22 8.74 -3.79
C THR A 18 -18.64 9.06 -5.23
N ALA A 19 -17.69 9.45 -6.07
CA ALA A 19 -17.94 9.72 -7.49
C ALA A 19 -18.40 8.46 -8.23
N SER A 20 -17.78 7.31 -7.97
CA SER A 20 -18.15 6.02 -8.58
C SER A 20 -19.57 5.61 -8.21
N HIS A 21 -19.92 5.70 -6.92
CA HIS A 21 -21.28 5.44 -6.45
C HIS A 21 -22.30 6.40 -7.07
N ALA A 22 -21.93 7.66 -7.33
CA ALA A 22 -22.80 8.61 -8.03
C ALA A 22 -23.05 8.18 -9.49
N VAL A 23 -22.00 7.77 -10.21
CA VAL A 23 -22.09 7.25 -11.59
C VAL A 23 -22.91 5.95 -11.66
N GLU A 24 -22.66 5.01 -10.75
CA GLU A 24 -23.40 3.74 -10.66
C GLU A 24 -24.88 3.96 -10.34
N ARG A 25 -25.20 4.89 -9.44
CA ARG A 25 -26.60 5.26 -9.16
C ARG A 25 -27.27 5.91 -10.35
N ALA A 26 -26.56 6.74 -11.11
CA ALA A 26 -27.09 7.33 -12.33
C ALA A 26 -27.41 6.26 -13.39
N ALA A 27 -26.63 5.18 -13.47
CA ALA A 27 -26.94 4.03 -14.33
C ALA A 27 -28.26 3.33 -13.96
N LEU A 28 -28.70 3.44 -12.70
CA LEU A 28 -29.94 2.84 -12.20
C LEU A 28 -31.14 3.79 -12.21
N ALA A 29 -30.95 5.07 -12.51
CA ALA A 29 -32.02 6.04 -12.62
C ALA A 29 -33.06 5.61 -13.68
N ASP A 30 -34.25 6.19 -13.64
CA ASP A 30 -35.25 5.91 -14.66
C ASP A 30 -34.89 6.65 -15.97
N GLY A 31 -35.14 5.98 -17.10
CA GLY A 31 -34.80 6.50 -18.43
C GLY A 31 -33.44 6.04 -19.00
N THR A 32 -32.57 5.39 -18.21
CA THR A 32 -31.28 4.83 -18.67
C THR A 32 -31.35 3.36 -19.10
N GLY A 33 -32.50 2.66 -19.01
CA GLY A 33 -32.58 1.19 -19.10
C GLY A 33 -31.93 0.49 -20.30
N ALA A 34 -32.63 0.38 -21.43
CA ALA A 34 -32.34 -0.67 -22.43
C ALA A 34 -31.16 -0.40 -23.37
N ASP A 35 -30.68 0.85 -23.47
CA ASP A 35 -29.61 1.28 -24.40
C ASP A 35 -28.39 1.81 -23.65
N THR A 36 -28.16 1.36 -22.41
CA THR A 36 -26.99 1.76 -21.62
C THR A 36 -25.91 0.71 -21.62
N VAL A 37 -24.67 1.15 -21.78
CA VAL A 37 -23.47 0.36 -21.50
C VAL A 37 -22.82 0.83 -20.22
N VAL A 38 -22.38 -0.11 -19.40
CA VAL A 38 -21.61 0.15 -18.18
C VAL A 38 -20.31 -0.62 -18.23
N PHE A 39 -19.21 0.08 -18.00
CA PHE A 39 -17.90 -0.50 -17.76
C PHE A 39 -17.45 -0.16 -16.35
N ALA A 40 -16.87 -1.12 -15.64
CA ALA A 40 -16.23 -0.89 -14.36
C ALA A 40 -14.95 -1.71 -14.21
N LEU A 41 -13.89 -1.10 -13.69
CA LEU A 41 -12.61 -1.75 -13.43
C LEU A 41 -12.38 -1.85 -11.93
N PHE A 42 -12.12 -3.07 -11.47
CA PHE A 42 -11.78 -3.36 -10.08
C PHE A 42 -10.34 -3.84 -10.01
N GLN A 43 -9.54 -3.16 -9.20
CA GLN A 43 -8.16 -3.58 -8.97
C GLN A 43 -8.06 -4.93 -8.26
N ARG A 44 -9.11 -5.38 -7.54
CA ARG A 44 -9.12 -6.65 -6.79
C ARG A 44 -10.54 -7.21 -6.62
N LEU A 45 -10.67 -8.53 -6.56
CA LEU A 45 -11.94 -9.22 -6.33
C LEU A 45 -12.66 -8.81 -5.02
N PRO A 46 -11.99 -8.66 -3.85
CA PRO A 46 -12.67 -8.23 -2.63
C PRO A 46 -13.30 -6.83 -2.72
N TYR A 47 -12.86 -5.97 -3.64
CA TYR A 47 -13.50 -4.69 -3.90
C TYR A 47 -14.79 -4.87 -4.70
N PHE A 48 -14.80 -5.78 -5.69
CA PHE A 48 -16.00 -6.13 -6.43
C PHE A 48 -17.05 -6.81 -5.54
N GLU A 49 -16.65 -7.72 -4.65
CA GLU A 49 -17.61 -8.46 -3.78
C GLU A 49 -18.47 -7.53 -2.93
N ARG A 50 -17.93 -6.38 -2.51
CA ARG A 50 -18.68 -5.36 -1.77
C ARG A 50 -19.75 -4.67 -2.62
N GLU A 51 -19.54 -4.61 -3.92
CA GLU A 51 -20.43 -3.94 -4.90
C GLU A 51 -21.23 -4.96 -5.73
N ARG A 52 -21.12 -6.27 -5.43
CA ARG A 52 -21.71 -7.36 -6.23
C ARG A 52 -23.21 -7.17 -6.49
N GLU A 53 -23.95 -6.77 -5.47
CA GLU A 53 -25.40 -6.52 -5.58
C GLU A 53 -25.72 -5.30 -6.46
N MET A 54 -24.90 -4.25 -6.40
CA MET A 54 -25.03 -3.08 -7.26
C MET A 54 -24.89 -3.48 -8.73
N TYR A 55 -23.84 -4.22 -9.08
CA TYR A 55 -23.61 -4.64 -10.46
C TYR A 55 -24.63 -5.66 -10.96
N ALA A 56 -25.19 -6.50 -10.08
CA ALA A 56 -26.34 -7.34 -10.41
C ALA A 56 -27.60 -6.53 -10.75
N ARG A 57 -27.83 -5.39 -10.07
CA ARG A 57 -28.93 -4.47 -10.40
C ARG A 57 -28.69 -3.75 -11.72
N ILE A 58 -27.47 -3.28 -11.95
CA ILE A 58 -27.09 -2.60 -13.20
C ILE A 58 -27.26 -3.56 -14.38
N ALA A 59 -26.74 -4.79 -14.29
CA ALA A 59 -26.83 -5.80 -15.35
C ALA A 59 -28.26 -6.23 -15.71
N ARG A 60 -29.24 -6.05 -14.81
CA ARG A 60 -30.66 -6.28 -15.12
C ARG A 60 -31.30 -5.15 -15.93
N LYS A 61 -30.76 -3.94 -15.86
CA LYS A 61 -31.28 -2.77 -16.58
C LYS A 61 -30.50 -2.52 -17.87
N ALA A 62 -29.17 -2.47 -17.79
CA ALA A 62 -28.29 -2.09 -18.87
C ALA A 62 -28.29 -3.08 -20.05
N ALA A 63 -28.03 -2.57 -21.25
CA ALA A 63 -27.80 -3.37 -22.45
C ALA A 63 -26.57 -4.28 -22.30
N VAL A 64 -25.52 -3.74 -21.68
CA VAL A 64 -24.24 -4.42 -21.43
C VAL A 64 -23.66 -3.91 -20.12
N THR A 65 -23.20 -4.85 -19.29
CA THR A 65 -22.35 -4.53 -18.13
C THR A 65 -21.05 -5.31 -18.25
N VAL A 66 -19.92 -4.60 -18.33
CA VAL A 66 -18.57 -5.17 -18.37
C VAL A 66 -17.86 -4.86 -17.06
N VAL A 67 -17.29 -5.89 -16.44
CA VAL A 67 -16.47 -5.75 -15.24
C VAL A 67 -15.07 -6.27 -15.54
N GLY A 68 -14.11 -5.34 -15.62
CA GLY A 68 -12.69 -5.63 -15.70
C GLY A 68 -12.10 -5.84 -14.31
N MET A 69 -11.18 -6.79 -14.17
CA MET A 69 -10.64 -7.15 -12.86
C MET A 69 -9.26 -7.76 -12.92
N VAL A 70 -8.41 -7.36 -11.98
CA VAL A 70 -7.08 -7.95 -11.82
C VAL A 70 -7.19 -9.22 -10.99
N ASP A 71 -7.32 -10.34 -11.69
CA ASP A 71 -7.29 -11.66 -11.06
C ASP A 71 -6.74 -12.69 -12.05
N SER A 72 -6.16 -13.75 -11.50
CA SER A 72 -5.71 -14.94 -12.24
C SER A 72 -6.84 -15.93 -12.52
N ARG A 73 -7.94 -15.86 -11.76
CA ARG A 73 -9.09 -16.76 -11.89
C ARG A 73 -10.33 -15.96 -12.28
N ARG A 74 -11.14 -16.53 -13.17
CA ARG A 74 -12.46 -15.98 -13.51
C ARG A 74 -13.38 -16.12 -12.28
N PRO A 75 -13.87 -15.03 -11.69
CA PRO A 75 -14.77 -15.13 -10.56
C PRO A 75 -16.21 -15.40 -11.01
N ASP A 76 -17.00 -15.84 -10.05
CA ASP A 76 -18.44 -16.02 -10.21
C ASP A 76 -19.15 -14.67 -10.16
N LEU A 77 -19.34 -14.07 -11.34
CA LEU A 77 -20.03 -12.79 -11.48
C LEU A 77 -21.55 -12.96 -11.57
N PRO A 78 -22.33 -11.96 -11.11
CA PRO A 78 -23.78 -11.97 -11.28
C PRO A 78 -24.19 -12.16 -12.74
N HIS A 79 -25.34 -12.80 -12.95
CA HIS A 79 -25.91 -12.98 -14.29
C HIS A 79 -26.03 -11.64 -15.03
N GLY A 80 -25.64 -11.63 -16.31
CA GLY A 80 -25.65 -10.44 -17.17
C GLY A 80 -24.38 -9.58 -17.08
N VAL A 81 -23.48 -9.85 -16.13
CA VAL A 81 -22.17 -9.19 -16.07
C VAL A 81 -21.17 -9.96 -16.92
N THR A 82 -20.45 -9.24 -17.79
CA THR A 82 -19.36 -9.79 -18.59
C THR A 82 -18.02 -9.57 -17.89
N PRO A 83 -17.35 -10.63 -17.38
CA PRO A 83 -16.02 -10.51 -16.79
C PRO A 83 -14.96 -10.28 -17.86
N VAL A 84 -14.00 -9.40 -17.58
CA VAL A 84 -12.74 -9.25 -18.33
C VAL A 84 -11.58 -9.36 -17.35
N LEU A 85 -10.74 -10.37 -17.52
CA LEU A 85 -9.53 -10.51 -16.70
C LEU A 85 -8.43 -9.59 -17.20
N LEU A 86 -7.84 -8.86 -16.27
CA LEU A 86 -6.72 -7.96 -16.46
C LEU A 86 -5.46 -8.58 -15.85
N ARG A 87 -4.32 -8.39 -16.54
CA ARG A 87 -3.02 -8.86 -16.05
C ARG A 87 -2.44 -7.85 -15.06
N PRO A 88 -1.79 -8.28 -13.96
CA PRO A 88 -1.28 -7.35 -12.94
C PRO A 88 -0.25 -6.33 -13.43
N ASP A 89 0.42 -6.61 -14.54
CA ASP A 89 1.49 -5.80 -15.13
C ASP A 89 1.00 -4.78 -16.16
N GLU A 90 -0.27 -4.82 -16.58
CA GLU A 90 -0.78 -3.90 -17.60
C GLU A 90 -1.36 -2.61 -17.01
N PRO A 91 -1.37 -1.49 -17.76
CA PRO A 91 -1.74 -0.18 -17.21
C PRO A 91 -3.13 -0.14 -16.56
N MET A 92 -4.11 -0.86 -17.14
CA MET A 92 -5.48 -0.93 -16.61
C MET A 92 -5.57 -1.59 -15.24
N ALA A 93 -4.58 -2.38 -14.82
CA ALA A 93 -4.58 -3.01 -13.50
C ALA A 93 -4.45 -2.02 -12.34
N ARG A 94 -3.89 -0.84 -12.61
CA ARG A 94 -3.76 0.26 -11.63
C ARG A 94 -4.79 1.35 -11.84
N GLU A 95 -5.68 1.16 -12.81
CA GLU A 95 -6.72 2.09 -13.15
C GLU A 95 -7.99 1.78 -12.36
N TRP A 96 -8.65 2.83 -11.90
CA TRP A 96 -9.98 2.83 -11.35
C TRP A 96 -10.87 3.53 -12.37
N SER A 97 -11.73 2.77 -13.06
CA SER A 97 -12.61 3.34 -14.07
C SER A 97 -14.03 2.85 -13.90
N VAL A 98 -14.99 3.76 -13.94
CA VAL A 98 -16.41 3.46 -14.07
C VAL A 98 -16.96 4.38 -15.15
N ALA A 99 -17.56 3.82 -16.19
CA ALA A 99 -18.13 4.57 -17.29
C ALA A 99 -19.55 4.07 -17.58
N VAL A 100 -20.48 5.00 -17.71
CA VAL A 100 -21.88 4.76 -18.04
C VAL A 100 -22.20 5.61 -19.25
N LEU A 101 -22.78 5.00 -20.28
CA LEU A 101 -23.13 5.70 -21.50
C LEU A 101 -24.46 5.17 -22.05
N SER A 102 -25.34 6.11 -22.38
CA SER A 102 -26.58 5.90 -23.12
C SER A 102 -26.72 6.99 -24.20
N PRO A 103 -27.72 6.90 -25.09
CA PRO A 103 -27.99 7.95 -26.07
C PRO A 103 -28.27 9.32 -25.46
N THR A 104 -28.77 9.38 -24.22
CA THR A 104 -29.24 10.60 -23.56
C THR A 104 -28.43 10.99 -22.33
N PHE A 105 -27.50 10.15 -21.87
CA PHE A 105 -26.73 10.37 -20.66
C PHE A 105 -25.32 9.79 -20.80
N GLY A 106 -24.34 10.42 -20.15
CA GLY A 106 -23.07 9.77 -19.93
C GLY A 106 -22.35 10.31 -18.71
N ALA A 107 -21.64 9.43 -18.03
CA ALA A 107 -20.84 9.77 -16.87
C ALA A 107 -19.62 8.86 -16.78
N SER A 108 -18.53 9.40 -16.27
CA SER A 108 -17.33 8.60 -16.05
C SER A 108 -16.55 9.05 -14.82
N VAL A 109 -15.86 8.08 -14.23
CA VAL A 109 -14.78 8.26 -13.27
C VAL A 109 -13.61 7.50 -13.85
N VAL A 110 -12.44 8.15 -13.98
CA VAL A 110 -11.20 7.52 -14.44
C VAL A 110 -10.08 8.02 -13.56
N ALA A 111 -9.35 7.13 -12.91
CA ALA A 111 -8.25 7.51 -12.05
C ALA A 111 -7.14 6.47 -12.05
N GLN A 112 -5.90 6.93 -11.96
CA GLN A 112 -4.71 6.09 -11.83
C GLN A 112 -4.17 6.20 -10.41
N ASP A 113 -3.90 5.05 -9.78
CA ASP A 113 -3.23 5.02 -8.48
C ASP A 113 -1.79 5.54 -8.60
N LEU A 114 -1.45 6.58 -7.83
CA LEU A 114 -0.11 7.18 -7.83
C LEU A 114 0.89 6.39 -6.99
N ALA A 115 0.43 5.41 -6.20
CA ALA A 115 1.22 4.76 -5.15
C ALA A 115 1.80 5.76 -4.12
N GLU A 116 1.19 6.93 -4.03
CA GLU A 116 1.46 8.00 -3.08
C GLU A 116 0.39 8.04 -1.99
N VAL A 117 0.72 8.67 -0.86
CA VAL A 117 -0.14 8.74 0.31
C VAL A 117 -0.27 10.16 0.84
N ASP A 118 -1.47 10.55 1.23
CA ASP A 118 -1.76 11.75 2.02
C ASP A 118 -1.13 11.58 3.42
N PRO A 119 -0.18 12.43 3.81
CA PRO A 119 0.50 12.33 5.09
C PRO A 119 -0.43 12.55 6.28
N GLN A 120 -1.60 13.17 6.11
CA GLN A 120 -2.54 13.49 7.20
C GLN A 120 -3.59 12.40 7.45
N ALA A 121 -3.62 11.34 6.63
CA ALA A 121 -4.61 10.29 6.76
C ALA A 121 -4.36 9.36 7.98
N SER A 122 -5.44 8.79 8.51
CA SER A 122 -5.38 7.88 9.68
C SER A 122 -5.02 6.43 9.35
N SER A 123 -5.13 6.00 8.09
CA SER A 123 -4.77 4.65 7.62
C SER A 123 -4.18 4.66 6.22
N VAL A 124 -3.34 3.68 5.90
CA VAL A 124 -2.68 3.57 4.59
C VAL A 124 -3.69 3.53 3.44
N GLU A 125 -4.75 2.74 3.59
CA GLU A 125 -5.76 2.59 2.54
C GLU A 125 -6.54 3.89 2.28
N ARG A 126 -6.79 4.70 3.32
CA ARG A 126 -7.44 6.01 3.18
C ARG A 126 -6.51 7.08 2.63
N ALA A 127 -5.20 6.92 2.87
CA ALA A 127 -4.18 7.85 2.44
C ALA A 127 -3.94 7.82 0.93
N ARG A 128 -4.32 6.75 0.23
CA ARG A 128 -4.03 6.58 -1.21
C ARG A 128 -4.50 7.77 -2.05
N LEU A 129 -3.56 8.27 -2.85
CA LEU A 129 -3.77 9.35 -3.81
C LEU A 129 -3.87 8.81 -5.22
N PHE A 130 -4.77 9.40 -5.98
CA PHE A 130 -5.03 9.01 -7.36
C PHE A 130 -5.01 10.25 -8.23
N ARG A 131 -4.48 10.12 -9.45
CA ARG A 131 -4.64 11.16 -10.48
C ARG A 131 -5.80 10.76 -11.36
N GLY A 132 -6.86 11.56 -11.37
CA GLY A 132 -8.06 11.20 -12.08
C GLY A 132 -8.97 12.36 -12.41
N ARG A 133 -10.00 12.04 -13.17
CA ARG A 133 -11.09 12.91 -13.56
C ARG A 133 -12.41 12.19 -13.33
N TRP A 134 -13.44 12.97 -13.04
CA TRP A 134 -14.80 12.49 -13.00
C TRP A 134 -15.75 13.57 -13.49
N GLY A 135 -16.85 13.14 -14.09
CA GLY A 135 -17.81 14.05 -14.69
C GLY A 135 -19.08 13.34 -15.16
N LEU A 136 -20.08 14.15 -15.51
CA LEU A 136 -21.37 13.70 -16.05
C LEU A 136 -21.53 14.14 -17.51
N ARG A 137 -20.40 14.31 -18.18
CA ARG A 137 -20.32 14.70 -19.59
C ARG A 137 -20.43 13.48 -20.48
N ARG A 138 -21.38 13.53 -21.41
CA ARG A 138 -21.63 12.41 -22.32
C ARG A 138 -20.49 12.21 -23.32
N ASP A 139 -19.86 13.28 -23.77
CA ASP A 139 -18.71 13.21 -24.69
C ASP A 139 -17.47 12.58 -24.03
N GLU A 140 -17.20 12.91 -22.77
CA GLU A 140 -16.13 12.29 -21.99
C GLU A 140 -16.41 10.80 -21.73
N ALA A 141 -17.65 10.46 -21.35
CA ALA A 141 -18.07 9.07 -21.17
C ALA A 141 -18.01 8.27 -22.48
N TYR A 142 -18.37 8.89 -23.61
CA TYR A 142 -18.24 8.28 -24.93
C TYR A 142 -16.79 7.94 -25.25
N ALA A 143 -15.89 8.91 -25.12
CA ALA A 143 -14.47 8.71 -25.36
C ALA A 143 -13.89 7.60 -24.45
N GLU A 144 -14.37 7.56 -23.21
CA GLU A 144 -13.95 6.55 -22.24
C GLU A 144 -14.46 5.14 -22.59
N VAL A 145 -15.72 4.99 -23.00
CA VAL A 145 -16.27 3.70 -23.46
C VAL A 145 -15.56 3.21 -24.72
N VAL A 146 -15.24 4.10 -25.66
CA VAL A 146 -14.42 3.77 -26.85
C VAL A 146 -13.05 3.26 -26.42
N ARG A 147 -12.36 3.98 -25.53
CA ARG A 147 -11.04 3.60 -25.01
C ARG A 147 -11.08 2.23 -24.33
N LEU A 148 -12.05 1.98 -23.46
CA LEU A 148 -12.16 0.71 -22.73
C LEU A 148 -12.51 -0.46 -23.65
N ARG A 149 -13.43 -0.26 -24.61
CA ARG A 149 -13.74 -1.25 -25.64
C ARG A 149 -12.49 -1.65 -26.42
N ASP A 150 -11.72 -0.66 -26.87
CA ASP A 150 -10.54 -0.90 -27.70
C ASP A 150 -9.39 -1.52 -26.88
N ALA A 151 -9.17 -1.05 -25.65
CA ALA A 151 -8.16 -1.59 -24.75
C ALA A 151 -8.44 -3.04 -24.33
N MET A 152 -9.72 -3.40 -24.15
CA MET A 152 -10.10 -4.78 -23.85
C MET A 152 -10.09 -5.68 -25.10
N GLY A 153 -10.32 -5.11 -26.29
CA GLY A 153 -10.16 -5.79 -27.58
C GLY A 153 -10.86 -7.15 -27.65
N GLU A 154 -10.13 -8.19 -28.05
CA GLU A 154 -10.64 -9.56 -28.17
C GLU A 154 -11.01 -10.23 -26.83
N ARG A 155 -10.70 -9.60 -25.69
CA ARG A 155 -11.16 -10.11 -24.38
C ARG A 155 -12.65 -9.88 -24.17
N LEU A 156 -13.26 -8.97 -24.94
CA LEU A 156 -14.70 -8.78 -24.96
C LEU A 156 -15.34 -9.79 -25.92
N PRO A 157 -16.35 -10.58 -25.48
CA PRO A 157 -17.09 -11.45 -26.38
C PRO A 157 -17.67 -10.70 -27.60
N PRO A 158 -17.71 -11.30 -28.79
CA PRO A 158 -18.18 -10.62 -30.00
C PRO A 158 -19.60 -10.04 -29.88
N ALA A 159 -20.50 -10.73 -29.17
CA ALA A 159 -21.85 -10.23 -28.91
C ALA A 159 -21.85 -8.95 -28.05
N VAL A 160 -20.98 -8.90 -27.04
CA VAL A 160 -20.80 -7.73 -26.15
C VAL A 160 -20.20 -6.57 -26.94
N ARG A 161 -19.16 -6.82 -27.74
CA ARG A 161 -18.55 -5.79 -28.61
C ARG A 161 -19.55 -5.17 -29.57
N ARG A 162 -20.39 -6.00 -30.20
CA ARG A 162 -21.45 -5.55 -31.11
C ARG A 162 -22.44 -4.64 -30.39
N LYS A 163 -22.93 -5.06 -29.22
CA LYS A 163 -23.90 -4.29 -28.43
C LYS A 163 -23.33 -2.96 -27.94
N VAL A 164 -22.06 -2.93 -27.54
CA VAL A 164 -21.34 -1.68 -27.24
C VAL A 164 -21.24 -0.80 -28.49
N GLY A 165 -20.95 -1.38 -29.66
CA GLY A 165 -20.95 -0.67 -30.94
C GLY A 165 -22.31 -0.06 -31.30
N GLU A 166 -23.41 -0.78 -31.07
CA GLU A 166 -24.78 -0.30 -31.27
C GLU A 166 -25.09 0.94 -30.41
N VAL A 167 -24.73 0.90 -29.11
CA VAL A 167 -24.92 2.05 -28.21
C VAL A 167 -24.02 3.22 -28.60
N LEU A 168 -22.77 2.97 -28.97
CA LEU A 168 -21.89 4.04 -29.47
C LEU A 168 -22.41 4.67 -30.77
N ALA A 169 -23.05 3.89 -31.64
CA ALA A 169 -23.63 4.40 -32.88
C ALA A 169 -24.94 5.20 -32.64
N SER A 170 -25.67 4.90 -31.58
CA SER A 170 -26.91 5.61 -31.22
C SER A 170 -26.67 6.93 -30.49
N VAL A 171 -25.47 7.15 -29.95
CA VAL A 171 -25.07 8.44 -29.38
C VAL A 171 -24.78 9.45 -30.50
N GLN A 172 -25.77 10.29 -30.80
CA GLN A 172 -25.61 11.42 -31.74
C GLN A 172 -24.89 12.61 -31.06
N ALA A 173 -24.08 13.36 -31.82
CA ALA A 173 -23.30 14.52 -31.33
C ALA A 173 -24.04 15.86 -31.50
N PRO A 174 -23.94 16.82 -30.55
CA PRO A 174 -23.95 16.69 -29.10
C PRO A 174 -25.25 17.27 -28.51
N ALA A 175 -25.95 16.51 -27.65
CA ALA A 175 -27.03 17.07 -26.85
C ALA A 175 -26.46 17.58 -25.52
N ALA A 176 -26.70 18.87 -25.23
CA ALA A 176 -26.61 19.50 -23.91
C ALA A 176 -25.23 19.71 -23.25
N VAL A 177 -24.17 19.99 -24.03
CA VAL A 177 -22.83 20.34 -23.48
C VAL A 177 -22.91 21.42 -22.39
N ASP A 178 -23.77 22.43 -22.56
CA ASP A 178 -23.89 23.53 -21.58
C ASP A 178 -24.57 23.12 -20.28
N VAL A 179 -25.65 22.33 -20.35
CA VAL A 179 -26.37 21.87 -19.15
C VAL A 179 -25.51 20.85 -18.41
N GLU A 180 -24.90 19.91 -19.12
CA GLU A 180 -23.97 18.93 -18.55
C GLU A 180 -22.77 19.64 -17.91
N SER A 181 -22.18 20.64 -18.57
CA SER A 181 -21.05 21.41 -18.02
C SER A 181 -21.43 22.21 -16.77
N ARG A 182 -22.62 22.85 -16.75
CA ARG A 182 -23.11 23.59 -15.57
C ARG A 182 -23.45 22.65 -14.42
N ALA A 183 -24.09 21.51 -14.70
CA ALA A 183 -24.42 20.49 -13.71
C ALA A 183 -23.14 19.89 -13.11
N GLU A 184 -22.14 19.57 -13.95
CA GLU A 184 -20.85 19.09 -13.50
C GLU A 184 -20.12 20.11 -12.63
N ALA A 185 -20.08 21.39 -13.02
CA ALA A 185 -19.46 22.45 -12.23
C ALA A 185 -20.13 22.61 -10.85
N ALA A 186 -21.47 22.58 -10.81
CA ALA A 186 -22.23 22.63 -9.56
C ALA A 186 -21.95 21.42 -8.66
N LEU A 187 -21.93 20.21 -9.23
CA LEU A 187 -21.64 18.98 -8.49
C LEU A 187 -20.21 18.95 -7.95
N ARG A 188 -19.22 19.40 -8.73
CA ARG A 188 -17.83 19.53 -8.28
C ARG A 188 -17.71 20.49 -7.10
N HIS A 189 -18.40 21.62 -7.15
CA HIS A 189 -18.41 22.59 -6.05
C HIS A 189 -19.04 22.01 -4.78
N VAL A 190 -20.17 21.31 -4.90
CA VAL A 190 -20.80 20.65 -3.75
C VAL A 190 -19.91 19.55 -3.18
N ALA A 191 -19.31 18.73 -4.05
CA ALA A 191 -18.39 17.67 -3.64
C ALA A 191 -17.18 18.23 -2.88
N SER A 192 -16.54 19.30 -3.38
CA SER A 192 -15.38 19.91 -2.71
C SER A 192 -15.75 20.44 -1.32
N ARG A 193 -16.90 21.11 -1.18
CA ARG A 193 -17.38 21.62 0.12
C ARG A 193 -17.70 20.51 1.12
N LEU A 194 -18.25 19.39 0.66
CA LEU A 194 -18.54 18.24 1.52
C LEU A 194 -17.27 17.53 1.99
N ASP A 195 -16.25 17.44 1.14
CA ASP A 195 -14.96 16.87 1.50
C ASP A 195 -14.23 17.74 2.53
N GLU A 196 -14.21 19.07 2.34
CA GLU A 196 -13.66 20.03 3.31
C GLU A 196 -14.36 19.93 4.68
N ALA A 197 -15.70 19.89 4.70
CA ALA A 197 -16.46 19.81 5.94
C ALA A 197 -16.20 18.50 6.71
N ARG A 198 -15.96 17.39 6.01
CA ARG A 198 -15.79 16.05 6.61
C ARG A 198 -14.37 15.72 7.04
N ALA A 199 -13.38 16.54 6.69
CA ALA A 199 -12.02 16.42 7.22
C ALA A 199 -11.95 16.66 8.75
N SER A 200 -13.01 17.20 9.35
CA SER A 200 -13.14 17.50 10.79
C SER A 200 -13.62 16.33 11.66
N VAL A 201 -13.96 15.17 11.09
CA VAL A 201 -14.47 14.02 11.87
C VAL A 201 -13.33 13.27 12.56
N PRO A 202 -13.41 13.00 13.88
CA PRO A 202 -12.32 12.40 14.65
C PRO A 202 -11.94 11.00 14.18
N ALA A 203 -10.66 10.67 14.34
CA ALA A 203 -10.07 9.42 13.92
C ALA A 203 -10.67 8.20 14.64
N VAL A 204 -10.74 7.08 13.92
CA VAL A 204 -11.05 5.74 14.45
C VAL A 204 -10.07 5.42 15.59
N PRO A 205 -10.49 4.72 16.67
CA PRO A 205 -9.60 4.39 17.78
C PRO A 205 -8.27 3.79 17.32
N GLY A 206 -7.20 4.26 17.95
CA GLY A 206 -5.83 3.92 17.59
C GLY A 206 -5.52 2.42 17.65
N PRO A 207 -4.40 2.01 17.04
CA PRO A 207 -3.90 0.63 17.11
C PRO A 207 -3.76 0.14 18.55
N ALA A 208 -3.75 -1.18 18.76
CA ALA A 208 -3.40 -1.76 20.05
C ALA A 208 -1.94 -1.42 20.37
N ILE A 209 -1.72 -0.74 21.50
CA ILE A 209 -0.43 -0.20 21.95
C ILE A 209 0.22 -1.19 22.93
N ASP A 210 1.54 -1.34 22.85
CA ASP A 210 2.37 -2.06 23.81
C ASP A 210 2.51 -1.23 25.09
N PRO A 211 2.13 -1.77 26.27
CA PRO A 211 2.07 -1.00 27.50
C PRO A 211 3.45 -0.57 28.02
N ASP A 212 4.51 -1.31 27.68
CA ASP A 212 5.86 -1.02 28.20
C ASP A 212 6.57 0.09 27.42
N THR A 213 6.30 0.19 26.11
CA THR A 213 7.04 1.09 25.20
C THR A 213 6.18 2.18 24.59
N GLY A 214 4.85 2.05 24.67
CA GLY A 214 3.90 2.92 23.98
C GLY A 214 3.94 2.81 22.45
N LEU A 215 4.62 1.79 21.90
CA LEU A 215 4.66 1.52 20.46
C LEU A 215 3.46 0.70 20.02
N ASP A 216 3.22 0.60 18.71
CA ASP A 216 2.18 -0.29 18.20
C ASP A 216 2.55 -1.75 18.43
N THR A 217 1.54 -2.58 18.63
CA THR A 217 1.67 -4.04 18.54
C THR A 217 1.54 -4.49 17.09
N LEU A 218 2.04 -5.69 16.76
CA LEU A 218 1.85 -6.29 15.43
C LEU A 218 0.36 -6.46 15.07
N ALA A 219 -0.49 -6.75 16.05
CA ALA A 219 -1.94 -6.82 15.86
C ALA A 219 -2.53 -5.44 15.51
N GLY A 220 -2.10 -4.39 16.21
CA GLY A 220 -2.45 -3.00 15.91
C GLY A 220 -2.04 -2.58 14.50
N LEU A 221 -0.79 -2.89 14.11
CA LEU A 221 -0.26 -2.65 12.77
C LEU A 221 -1.09 -3.36 11.70
N THR A 222 -1.41 -4.64 11.90
CA THR A 222 -2.17 -5.44 10.93
C THR A 222 -3.54 -4.83 10.67
N ARG A 223 -4.22 -4.38 11.74
CA ARG A 223 -5.50 -3.66 11.64
C ARG A 223 -5.37 -2.32 10.91
N TRP A 224 -4.29 -1.57 11.17
CA TRP A 224 -4.02 -0.27 10.54
C TRP A 224 -3.69 -0.40 9.03
N LEU A 225 -2.91 -1.41 8.66
CA LEU A 225 -2.66 -1.76 7.24
C LEU A 225 -3.94 -2.19 6.53
N GLY A 226 -4.84 -2.84 7.28
CA GLY A 226 -6.07 -3.45 6.78
C GLY A 226 -5.79 -4.65 5.88
N ASP A 227 -6.87 -5.28 5.40
CA ASP A 227 -6.78 -6.52 4.62
C ASP A 227 -6.27 -6.32 3.18
N ALA A 228 -6.07 -5.06 2.74
CA ALA A 228 -6.26 -4.73 1.33
C ALA A 228 -5.16 -3.96 0.57
N THR A 229 -4.03 -3.57 1.17
CA THR A 229 -3.10 -2.61 0.52
C THR A 229 -1.80 -3.24 0.01
N ASP A 230 -1.82 -4.07 -1.02
CA ASP A 230 -0.62 -4.38 -1.80
C ASP A 230 -0.32 -3.29 -2.87
N THR A 231 -1.23 -2.34 -3.06
CA THR A 231 -1.07 -1.24 -4.01
C THR A 231 0.02 -0.25 -3.59
N VAL A 232 0.04 0.15 -2.32
CA VAL A 232 1.04 1.06 -1.76
C VAL A 232 2.28 0.27 -1.31
N PRO A 233 3.48 0.57 -1.85
CA PRO A 233 4.71 -0.03 -1.37
C PRO A 233 5.00 0.45 0.06
N LEU A 234 5.40 -0.48 0.93
CA LEU A 234 5.88 -0.16 2.27
C LEU A 234 7.39 -0.30 2.32
N GLY A 235 8.06 0.72 2.82
CA GLY A 235 9.40 0.59 3.35
C GLY A 235 9.34 0.01 4.76
N LEU A 236 10.05 -1.07 4.98
CA LEU A 236 10.20 -1.72 6.28
C LEU A 236 11.63 -1.53 6.76
N VAL A 237 11.81 -1.10 8.00
CA VAL A 237 13.10 -1.10 8.70
C VAL A 237 12.97 -2.00 9.92
N LEU A 238 13.63 -3.15 9.89
CA LEU A 238 13.72 -4.04 11.04
C LEU A 238 14.94 -3.65 11.86
N VAL A 239 14.73 -3.41 13.15
CA VAL A 239 15.76 -3.05 14.12
C VAL A 239 15.83 -4.15 15.16
N ALA A 240 17.01 -4.74 15.34
CA ALA A 240 17.31 -5.56 16.51
C ALA A 240 18.36 -4.86 17.35
N VAL A 241 18.16 -4.88 18.66
CA VAL A 241 19.11 -4.41 19.65
C VAL A 241 19.53 -5.61 20.50
N ASP A 242 20.79 -5.63 20.92
CA ASP A 242 21.38 -6.74 21.66
C ASP A 242 20.59 -7.16 22.90
N ASP A 243 20.74 -8.46 23.25
CA ASP A 243 19.98 -9.23 24.23
C ASP A 243 19.48 -8.40 25.43
N PRO A 244 18.21 -7.95 25.41
CA PRO A 244 17.63 -7.21 26.53
C PRO A 244 17.66 -8.00 27.83
N ALA A 245 17.71 -9.34 27.76
CA ALA A 245 17.87 -10.18 28.94
C ALA A 245 19.28 -10.07 29.53
N ALA A 246 20.31 -9.78 28.74
CA ALA A 246 21.65 -9.48 29.25
C ALA A 246 21.68 -8.16 30.03
N VAL A 247 20.98 -7.13 29.54
CA VAL A 247 20.81 -5.86 30.26
C VAL A 247 20.08 -6.09 31.59
N GLU A 248 19.00 -6.87 31.59
CA GLU A 248 18.27 -7.20 32.80
C GLU A 248 19.09 -8.01 33.81
N ARG A 249 19.84 -9.02 33.35
CA ARG A 249 20.74 -9.79 34.23
C ARG A 249 21.80 -8.92 34.89
N ARG A 250 22.30 -7.89 34.20
CA ARG A 250 23.42 -7.06 34.66
C ARG A 250 23.00 -5.83 35.46
N HIS A 251 21.87 -5.23 35.09
CA HIS A 251 21.44 -3.93 35.60
C HIS A 251 20.00 -3.93 36.17
N GLY A 252 19.30 -5.07 36.09
CA GLY A 252 17.95 -5.25 36.58
C GLY A 252 16.85 -4.79 35.62
N THR A 253 15.61 -5.18 35.93
CA THR A 253 14.42 -4.97 35.10
C THR A 253 14.12 -3.49 34.83
N ARG A 254 14.38 -2.60 35.79
CA ARG A 254 14.12 -1.15 35.63
C ARG A 254 14.99 -0.54 34.54
N VAL A 255 16.28 -0.90 34.49
CA VAL A 255 17.21 -0.40 33.47
C VAL A 255 16.85 -0.97 32.10
N ARG A 256 16.44 -2.24 32.02
CA ARG A 256 15.90 -2.83 30.78
C ARG A 256 14.68 -2.05 30.27
N LEU A 257 13.67 -1.83 31.12
CA LEU A 257 12.46 -1.11 30.74
C LEU A 257 12.75 0.33 30.29
N HIS A 258 13.61 1.05 31.02
CA HIS A 258 14.00 2.40 30.63
C HIS A 258 14.75 2.43 29.29
N THR A 259 15.61 1.43 29.04
CA THR A 259 16.30 1.27 27.76
C THR A 259 15.31 1.05 26.62
N GLU A 260 14.35 0.15 26.78
CA GLU A 260 13.31 -0.10 25.78
C GLU A 260 12.45 1.14 25.51
N GLN A 261 12.10 1.90 26.56
CA GLN A 261 11.36 3.16 26.43
C GLN A 261 12.17 4.21 25.65
N ASN A 262 13.47 4.33 25.92
CA ASN A 262 14.34 5.27 25.20
C ASN A 262 14.49 4.90 23.72
N ILE A 263 14.60 3.60 23.42
CA ILE A 263 14.59 3.10 22.04
C ILE A 263 13.24 3.47 21.38
N ALA A 264 12.13 3.25 22.07
CA ALA A 264 10.80 3.57 21.57
C ALA A 264 10.61 5.07 21.29
N ASP A 265 11.07 5.94 22.19
CA ASP A 265 11.01 7.39 22.01
C ASP A 265 11.87 7.85 20.82
N LEU A 266 13.05 7.25 20.65
CA LEU A 266 13.93 7.53 19.51
C LEU A 266 13.30 7.10 18.18
N LEU A 267 12.69 5.92 18.16
CA LEU A 267 11.94 5.41 17.00
C LEU A 267 10.78 6.33 16.64
N ARG A 268 9.99 6.79 17.63
CA ARG A 268 8.84 7.70 17.42
C ARG A 268 9.26 9.08 16.94
N GLY A 269 10.36 9.64 17.46
CA GLY A 269 10.76 11.03 17.20
C GLY A 269 11.14 11.35 15.75
N GLY A 270 11.33 10.35 14.88
CA GLY A 270 11.66 10.53 13.46
C GLY A 270 10.53 10.17 12.48
N LEU A 271 9.34 9.85 12.98
CA LEU A 271 8.24 9.32 12.16
C LEU A 271 7.40 10.43 11.53
N ARG A 272 7.00 10.24 10.28
CA ARG A 272 5.89 11.01 9.69
C ARG A 272 4.56 10.60 10.36
N PRO A 273 3.49 11.42 10.26
CA PRO A 273 2.20 11.08 10.87
C PRO A 273 1.60 9.74 10.40
N LEU A 274 1.97 9.26 9.21
CA LEU A 274 1.55 7.97 8.65
C LEU A 274 2.57 6.83 8.88
N ASP A 275 3.79 7.14 9.33
CA ASP A 275 4.76 6.09 9.68
C ASP A 275 4.37 5.45 11.02
N ARG A 276 4.72 4.18 11.21
CA ARG A 276 4.44 3.44 12.46
C ARG A 276 5.70 2.77 12.98
N ALA A 277 5.90 2.82 14.29
CA ALA A 277 6.90 2.01 14.98
C ALA A 277 6.19 0.97 15.83
N VAL A 278 6.65 -0.28 15.70
CA VAL A 278 5.99 -1.47 16.20
C VAL A 278 6.98 -2.27 17.02
N ARG A 279 6.57 -2.72 18.21
CA ARG A 279 7.35 -3.71 18.97
C ARG A 279 6.96 -5.11 18.50
N LEU A 280 7.95 -5.87 18.01
CA LEU A 280 7.75 -7.26 17.58
C LEU A 280 8.06 -8.26 18.70
N GLY A 281 8.96 -7.89 19.60
CA GLY A 281 9.36 -8.68 20.76
C GLY A 281 10.44 -7.96 21.57
N PRO A 282 11.06 -8.66 22.54
CA PRO A 282 12.18 -8.11 23.30
C PRO A 282 13.33 -7.71 22.35
N GLY A 283 13.70 -6.44 22.36
CA GLY A 283 14.82 -5.93 21.55
C GLY A 283 14.59 -5.93 20.05
N GLU A 284 13.39 -6.30 19.56
CA GLU A 284 13.07 -6.35 18.14
C GLU A 284 11.93 -5.38 17.82
N PHE A 285 12.21 -4.43 16.93
CA PHE A 285 11.32 -3.34 16.55
C PHE A 285 11.21 -3.23 15.04
N LEU A 286 10.07 -2.77 14.56
CA LEU A 286 9.79 -2.57 13.14
C LEU A 286 9.29 -1.15 12.91
N VAL A 287 9.92 -0.44 11.98
CA VAL A 287 9.39 0.82 11.44
C VAL A 287 8.76 0.54 10.08
N VAL A 288 7.51 0.94 9.92
CA VAL A 288 6.72 0.79 8.69
C VAL A 288 6.45 2.15 8.10
N GLN A 289 6.86 2.35 6.84
CA GLN A 289 6.83 3.65 6.17
C GLN A 289 6.17 3.53 4.80
N PRO A 290 4.90 3.93 4.67
CA PRO A 290 4.20 3.88 3.39
C PRO A 290 4.78 4.85 2.36
N ALA A 291 4.83 4.43 1.09
CA ALA A 291 5.24 5.25 -0.05
C ALA A 291 6.61 5.94 0.13
N VAL A 292 7.58 5.25 0.73
CA VAL A 292 8.97 5.74 0.82
C VAL A 292 9.81 5.11 -0.31
N PRO A 293 10.53 5.92 -1.10
CA PRO A 293 11.49 5.43 -2.09
C PRO A 293 12.66 4.66 -1.44
N GLY A 294 13.22 3.67 -2.14
CA GLY A 294 14.27 2.80 -1.59
C GLY A 294 15.54 3.54 -1.12
N ALA A 295 15.97 4.59 -1.83
CA ALA A 295 17.13 5.40 -1.44
C ALA A 295 16.88 6.14 -0.12
N GLU A 296 15.68 6.69 0.05
CA GLU A 296 15.28 7.39 1.26
C GLU A 296 15.12 6.42 2.44
N LEU A 297 14.52 5.25 2.22
CA LEU A 297 14.42 4.20 3.24
C LEU A 297 15.79 3.80 3.78
N THR A 298 16.77 3.63 2.88
CA THR A 298 18.15 3.29 3.24
C THR A 298 18.84 4.42 4.01
N SER A 299 18.58 5.68 3.64
CA SER A 299 19.11 6.85 4.37
C SER A 299 18.53 6.94 5.78
N ARG A 300 17.19 6.79 5.90
CA ARG A 300 16.47 6.80 7.19
C ARG A 300 16.92 5.66 8.11
N SER A 301 17.12 4.45 7.58
CA SER A 301 17.65 3.31 8.34
C SER A 301 19.05 3.60 8.90
N ARG A 302 19.97 4.10 8.08
CA ARG A 302 21.32 4.46 8.52
C ARG A 302 21.33 5.58 9.55
N HIS A 303 20.43 6.55 9.41
CA HIS A 303 20.28 7.62 10.40
C HIS A 303 19.75 7.08 11.74
N LEU A 304 18.76 6.18 11.69
CA LEU A 304 18.20 5.52 12.86
C LEU A 304 19.27 4.68 13.59
N GLU A 305 20.04 3.89 12.86
CA GLU A 305 21.13 3.08 13.40
C GLU A 305 22.17 3.93 14.13
N ARG A 306 22.63 5.04 13.52
CA ARG A 306 23.55 5.97 14.17
C ARG A 306 22.99 6.59 15.44
N ARG A 307 21.71 6.97 15.44
CA ARG A 307 21.05 7.55 16.62
C ARG A 307 20.93 6.52 17.75
N LEU A 308 20.57 5.28 17.42
CA LEU A 308 20.49 4.19 18.39
C LEU A 308 21.87 3.85 18.96
N ALA A 309 22.92 3.78 18.14
CA ALA A 309 24.29 3.54 18.61
C ALA A 309 24.79 4.68 19.50
N ALA A 310 24.35 5.91 19.26
CA ALA A 310 24.69 7.07 20.09
C ALA A 310 23.94 7.11 21.45
N LEU A 311 22.96 6.24 21.71
CA LEU A 311 22.24 6.23 22.98
C LEU A 311 23.16 5.99 24.18
N HIS A 312 24.26 5.24 23.99
CA HIS A 312 25.26 5.05 25.05
C HIS A 312 25.85 6.38 25.55
N ALA A 313 25.97 7.40 24.68
CA ALA A 313 26.45 8.73 25.09
C ALA A 313 25.49 9.46 26.04
N THR A 314 24.19 9.11 25.99
CA THR A 314 23.17 9.62 26.92
C THR A 314 23.00 8.68 28.13
N TYR A 315 23.30 7.39 27.97
CA TYR A 315 23.14 6.34 28.98
C TYR A 315 24.38 5.42 29.03
N PRO A 316 25.44 5.82 29.75
CA PRO A 316 26.76 5.15 29.70
C PRO A 316 26.76 3.74 30.29
N PHE A 317 25.66 3.27 30.87
CA PHE A 317 25.54 1.93 31.46
C PHE A 317 24.92 0.89 30.52
N VAL A 318 24.58 1.29 29.29
CA VAL A 318 23.93 0.41 28.31
C VAL A 318 24.66 0.53 26.98
N ASP A 319 25.50 -0.46 26.68
CA ASP A 319 26.12 -0.63 25.36
C ASP A 319 25.08 -1.24 24.42
N LEU A 320 24.45 -0.39 23.60
CA LEU A 320 23.50 -0.83 22.58
C LEU A 320 24.23 -1.00 21.25
N HIS A 321 24.17 -2.20 20.68
CA HIS A 321 24.60 -2.45 19.30
C HIS A 321 23.37 -2.70 18.43
N PRO A 322 22.77 -1.65 17.85
CA PRO A 322 21.65 -1.81 16.95
C PRO A 322 22.14 -2.47 15.65
N ARG A 323 21.35 -3.41 15.15
CA ARG A 323 21.44 -3.90 13.77
C ARG A 323 20.17 -3.51 13.05
N THR A 324 20.32 -2.98 11.84
CA THR A 324 19.18 -2.62 11.00
C THR A 324 19.22 -3.33 9.66
N THR A 325 18.05 -3.67 9.12
CA THR A 325 17.91 -4.10 7.73
C THR A 325 16.64 -3.50 7.14
N THR A 326 16.59 -3.37 5.81
CA THR A 326 15.47 -2.74 5.12
C THR A 326 14.87 -3.63 4.05
N LEU A 327 13.57 -3.47 3.81
CA LEU A 327 12.87 -4.14 2.72
C LEU A 327 11.77 -3.24 2.18
N LEU A 328 11.76 -3.03 0.87
CA LEU A 328 10.60 -2.47 0.16
C LEU A 328 9.67 -3.60 -0.25
N THR A 329 8.40 -3.55 0.15
CA THR A 329 7.45 -4.63 -0.15
C THR A 329 6.02 -4.16 -0.36
N ARG A 330 5.34 -4.83 -1.29
CA ARG A 330 3.89 -4.79 -1.48
C ARG A 330 3.18 -6.00 -0.86
N GLN A 331 3.94 -7.00 -0.43
CA GLN A 331 3.40 -8.25 0.09
C GLN A 331 2.63 -8.01 1.40
N ARG A 332 1.46 -8.64 1.51
CA ARG A 332 0.64 -8.74 2.72
C ARG A 332 0.27 -10.21 2.93
N PRO A 333 0.39 -10.79 4.15
CA PRO A 333 0.97 -10.19 5.36
C PRO A 333 2.45 -9.80 5.18
N LEU A 334 2.99 -8.97 6.08
CA LEU A 334 4.37 -8.49 5.95
C LEU A 334 5.37 -9.66 6.00
N PRO A 335 6.38 -9.67 5.12
CA PRO A 335 7.36 -10.76 5.01
C PRO A 335 8.43 -10.68 6.13
N LEU A 336 8.01 -10.72 7.39
CA LEU A 336 8.88 -10.55 8.57
C LEU A 336 9.97 -11.63 8.65
N GLN A 337 9.67 -12.86 8.23
CA GLN A 337 10.66 -13.94 8.19
C GLN A 337 11.81 -13.65 7.23
N LYS A 338 11.51 -13.05 6.07
CA LYS A 338 12.53 -12.64 5.09
C LYS A 338 13.40 -11.52 5.66
N LEU A 339 12.81 -10.51 6.28
CA LEU A 339 13.53 -9.45 6.97
C LEU A 339 14.44 -9.99 8.08
N ARG A 340 13.93 -10.89 8.92
CA ARG A 340 14.73 -11.54 9.98
C ARG A 340 15.88 -12.36 9.41
N ALA A 341 15.68 -13.04 8.29
CA ALA A 341 16.76 -13.76 7.61
C ALA A 341 17.84 -12.80 7.11
N GLN A 342 17.47 -11.69 6.46
CA GLN A 342 18.39 -10.64 6.03
C GLN A 342 19.15 -10.00 7.20
N LEU A 343 18.49 -9.77 8.34
CA LEU A 343 19.13 -9.20 9.51
C LEU A 343 20.20 -10.13 10.12
N ARG A 344 20.02 -11.45 10.01
CA ARG A 344 21.02 -12.43 10.47
C ARG A 344 22.31 -12.40 9.64
N GLU A 345 22.23 -11.97 8.39
CA GLU A 345 23.40 -11.78 7.52
C GLU A 345 24.16 -10.49 7.84
N VAL A 346 23.53 -9.54 8.54
CA VAL A 346 24.21 -8.33 9.04
C VAL A 346 25.12 -8.73 10.19
N PRO A 347 26.45 -8.56 10.07
CA PRO A 347 27.40 -8.97 11.09
C PRO A 347 27.05 -8.34 12.44
N ALA A 348 26.99 -9.18 13.48
CA ALA A 348 27.00 -8.65 14.84
C ALA A 348 28.35 -7.98 15.06
N VAL A 349 28.31 -6.77 15.60
CA VAL A 349 29.49 -6.01 15.93
C VAL A 349 30.14 -6.70 17.15
N ALA A 350 31.04 -7.65 16.89
CA ALA A 350 31.74 -8.39 17.92
C ALA A 350 32.85 -7.52 18.51
N TRP A 351 32.63 -6.97 19.70
CA TRP A 351 33.69 -6.27 20.42
C TRP A 351 34.33 -7.16 21.47
N TRP A 352 35.65 -7.01 21.50
CA TRP A 352 36.56 -7.62 22.43
C TRP A 352 36.76 -6.69 23.64
N PRO A 353 36.78 -7.21 24.88
CA PRO A 353 36.62 -8.62 25.21
C PRO A 353 35.13 -9.06 25.14
N PRO A 354 34.86 -10.32 24.79
CA PRO A 354 33.50 -10.85 24.82
C PRO A 354 32.88 -10.61 26.20
N SER A 355 31.58 -10.33 26.23
CA SER A 355 30.79 -10.13 27.45
C SER A 355 30.79 -11.34 28.39
N GLN A 356 31.30 -12.49 27.93
CA GLN A 356 31.74 -13.60 28.76
C GLN A 356 33.24 -13.44 29.00
N GLY A 357 33.64 -13.07 30.22
CA GLY A 357 35.03 -12.85 30.64
C GLY A 357 35.89 -14.11 30.67
N SER A 358 35.96 -14.84 29.56
CA SER A 358 36.87 -15.97 29.36
C SER A 358 37.82 -15.58 28.23
N LEU A 359 39.08 -15.30 28.60
CA LEU A 359 40.15 -15.22 27.62
C LEU A 359 40.21 -16.57 26.88
N PRO A 360 40.29 -16.59 25.54
CA PRO A 360 40.65 -17.80 24.81
C PRO A 360 42.04 -18.22 25.29
N ILE A 361 42.11 -19.35 26.00
CA ILE A 361 43.36 -19.99 26.34
C ILE A 361 44.03 -20.34 25.01
N PRO A 362 45.23 -19.83 24.70
CA PRO A 362 45.92 -20.23 23.49
C PRO A 362 46.11 -21.76 23.52
N PRO A 363 45.90 -22.47 22.40
CA PRO A 363 46.19 -23.90 22.35
C PRO A 363 47.65 -24.09 22.76
N GLU A 364 47.89 -25.04 23.69
CA GLU A 364 49.23 -25.39 24.14
C GLU A 364 50.16 -25.56 22.93
N PRO A 365 51.36 -24.96 22.95
CA PRO A 365 52.33 -25.20 21.89
C PRO A 365 52.61 -26.70 21.84
N GLN A 366 52.20 -27.33 20.73
CA GLN A 366 52.57 -28.70 20.42
C GLN A 366 54.08 -28.81 20.60
N ARG A 367 54.51 -29.63 21.57
CA ARG A 367 55.92 -29.98 21.75
C ARG A 367 56.43 -30.47 20.40
N LEU A 368 57.29 -29.66 19.78
CA LEU A 368 58.07 -30.04 18.62
C LEU A 368 58.92 -31.25 19.05
N VAL A 369 58.49 -32.45 18.67
CA VAL A 369 59.32 -33.64 18.77
C VAL A 369 60.41 -33.48 17.72
N LEU A 370 61.56 -32.95 18.14
CA LEU A 370 62.81 -33.01 17.40
C LEU A 370 63.14 -34.49 17.15
N ARG A 371 62.76 -35.01 15.98
CA ARG A 371 63.37 -36.22 15.45
C ARG A 371 64.77 -35.87 14.98
N SER A 372 65.75 -36.23 15.80
CA SER A 372 67.17 -36.23 15.44
C SER A 372 67.41 -37.27 14.33
N GLY A 373 67.30 -36.83 13.08
CA GLY A 373 67.84 -37.56 11.93
C GLY A 373 69.35 -37.34 11.87
N ALA A 374 70.11 -38.13 12.63
CA ALA A 374 71.54 -38.27 12.42
C ALA A 374 71.75 -39.09 11.14
N GLY A 375 72.27 -38.46 10.10
CA GLY A 375 72.70 -39.12 8.88
C GLY A 375 73.88 -38.37 8.30
N ALA A 376 75.09 -38.88 8.54
CA ALA A 376 76.28 -38.48 7.81
C ALA A 376 77.51 -39.40 8.09
N TRP A 377 77.69 -40.40 7.21
CA TRP A 377 78.99 -40.90 6.65
C TRP A 377 80.01 -41.56 7.60
N PHE A 378 80.86 -42.55 7.27
CA PHE A 378 81.37 -43.21 6.05
C PHE A 378 82.10 -44.51 6.50
N ARG A 379 82.17 -45.53 5.62
CA ARG A 379 83.16 -46.64 5.54
C ARG A 379 83.35 -47.60 6.72
#